data_AF-A0A7S2LEH6-F1
#
_entry.id   AF-A0A7S2LEH6-F1
#
_cell.length_a   1.000
_cell.length_b   1.000
_cell.length_c   1.000
_cell.angle_alpha   90.00
_cell.angle_beta   90.00
_cell.angle_gamma   90.00
#
_symmetry.space_group_name_H-M   'P 1'
#
loop_
_entity.id
_entity.type
_entity.pdbx_description
1 polymer ?
#
loop_
_entity_poly.entity_id
_entity_poly.type
_entity_poly.pdbx_seq_one_letter_code
_entity_poly.pdbx_strand_id
1 'polypeptide(L)'
;DDGMLMAGTSVGAKPKSKLKEALCYESFVVVIFGLIFAMTYLFLNTTSIPVRDWTGPDFAAGPLYAITEENNSTFSASQLQNMGDEDSAILNANTVNPEPSTMELSINPATFYAGLMAWLGWFLFACFGGIGMAALPLDLILAFVNRPHHMDAVEFAEAQRSLRDRVNELVNVGELLKIEQEENAQKYEKMGWRERRKAMAEEKKTWIKFKQAVYLMEEDAEDFANCTANYRNYNPLIPIFSLLGGILALLISLCWVLQIILYMLPTPPVTPFLNEYFRWFETWFNLFGVLSVAIFSFYLLICAVKGCFKFGLRFLFFQVHPMKLNKTYMSSFLFNIGLVLLCALPVVQFSASAFQDYARYTTVNQTFNVQLYYLKFFGWFWRSKVFEYALLVILLLTCIYLGCKPKDTSGGKDSISLRDRLRARVSG
;
A
#
# COMPACT_ATOMS: atom_id res chain seq x y z
N ASP A 1 2.68 24.94 -13.38
CA ASP A 1 2.63 26.41 -13.46
C ASP A 1 3.61 27.00 -14.48
N ASP A 2 4.23 26.20 -15.36
CA ASP A 2 5.24 26.69 -16.31
C ASP A 2 4.67 27.24 -17.64
N GLY A 3 3.35 27.25 -17.82
CA GLY A 3 2.73 27.76 -19.05
C GLY A 3 2.85 29.28 -19.22
N MET A 4 3.10 30.03 -18.14
CA MET A 4 3.24 31.49 -18.17
C MET A 4 4.63 31.99 -18.59
N LEU A 5 5.66 31.13 -18.59
CA LEU A 5 7.02 31.54 -19.00
C LEU A 5 7.24 31.58 -20.51
N MET A 6 6.28 31.07 -21.29
CA MET A 6 6.34 31.03 -22.76
C MET A 6 5.78 32.31 -23.41
N ALA A 7 5.06 33.15 -22.65
CA ALA A 7 4.69 34.49 -23.07
C ALA A 7 5.74 35.44 -22.48
N GLY A 8 6.59 36.03 -23.34
CA GLY A 8 7.75 36.84 -22.97
C GLY A 8 7.45 38.14 -22.22
N THR A 9 6.83 38.05 -21.04
CA THR A 9 6.51 39.16 -20.15
C THR A 9 7.01 38.85 -18.74
N SER A 10 8.32 38.90 -18.54
CA SER A 10 8.88 39.11 -17.20
C SER A 10 10.02 40.11 -17.27
N VAL A 11 9.68 41.36 -17.57
CA VAL A 11 10.55 42.50 -17.27
C VAL A 11 10.49 42.69 -15.75
N GLY A 12 11.59 42.40 -15.05
CA GLY A 12 11.92 43.12 -13.81
C GLY A 12 11.79 42.42 -12.46
N ALA A 13 11.84 41.09 -12.33
CA ALA A 13 12.05 40.46 -11.03
C ALA A 13 13.46 39.86 -10.93
N LYS A 14 14.34 40.46 -10.11
CA LYS A 14 15.64 39.87 -9.75
C LYS A 14 15.39 38.43 -9.27
N PRO A 15 16.13 37.42 -9.75
CA PRO A 15 15.94 36.05 -9.29
C PRO A 15 16.36 35.99 -7.82
N LYS A 16 15.39 36.00 -6.89
CA LYS A 16 15.64 35.48 -5.54
C LYS A 16 16.24 34.09 -5.74
N SER A 17 17.34 33.78 -5.06
CA SER A 17 17.98 32.49 -5.25
C SER A 17 16.94 31.39 -5.00
N LYS A 18 16.62 30.61 -6.03
CA LYS A 18 15.60 29.55 -5.97
C LYS A 18 15.84 28.61 -4.78
N LEU A 19 17.10 28.49 -4.36
CA LEU A 19 17.55 27.73 -3.20
C LEU A 19 17.08 28.33 -1.86
N LYS A 20 17.09 29.65 -1.70
CA LYS A 20 16.58 30.31 -0.47
C LYS A 20 15.06 30.16 -0.37
N GLU A 21 14.37 30.24 -1.49
CA GLU A 21 12.92 30.06 -1.54
C GLU A 21 12.54 28.60 -1.24
N ALA A 22 13.24 27.63 -1.85
CA ALA A 22 13.05 26.21 -1.55
C ALA A 22 13.32 25.89 -0.06
N LEU A 23 14.42 26.38 0.51
CA LEU A 23 14.74 26.20 1.93
C LEU A 23 13.70 26.84 2.85
N CYS A 24 13.11 27.98 2.45
CA CYS A 24 12.05 28.62 3.22
C CYS A 24 10.80 27.73 3.27
N TYR A 25 10.38 27.19 2.11
CA TYR A 25 9.25 26.27 2.05
C TYR A 25 9.53 24.95 2.79
N GLU A 26 10.73 24.39 2.66
CA GLU A 26 11.11 23.16 3.36
C GLU A 26 11.12 23.37 4.89
N SER A 27 11.73 24.45 5.36
CA SER A 27 11.73 24.82 6.78
C SER A 27 10.32 25.04 7.32
N PHE A 28 9.46 25.73 6.57
CA PHE A 28 8.06 25.93 6.92
C PHE A 28 7.31 24.59 7.09
N VAL A 29 7.51 23.65 6.17
CA VAL A 29 6.93 22.31 6.24
C VAL A 29 7.46 21.55 7.47
N VAL A 30 8.77 21.56 7.71
CA VAL A 30 9.38 20.89 8.87
C VAL A 30 8.84 21.44 10.18
N VAL A 31 8.68 22.77 10.31
CA VAL A 31 8.14 23.39 11.52
C VAL A 31 6.68 22.97 11.74
N ILE A 32 5.84 23.01 10.71
CA ILE A 32 4.42 22.64 10.83
C ILE A 32 4.27 21.15 11.19
N PHE A 33 4.91 20.26 10.43
CA PHE A 33 4.82 18.83 10.71
C PHE A 33 5.49 18.46 12.04
N GLY A 34 6.57 19.16 12.43
CA GLY A 34 7.20 19.02 13.74
C GLY A 34 6.28 19.45 14.88
N LEU A 35 5.54 20.55 14.73
CA LEU A 35 4.56 21.00 15.73
C LEU A 35 3.37 20.03 15.83
N ILE A 36 2.85 19.56 14.70
CA ILE A 36 1.77 18.54 14.67
C ILE A 36 2.25 17.27 15.37
N PHE A 37 3.47 16.81 15.09
CA PHE A 37 4.06 15.65 15.74
C PHE A 37 4.24 15.86 17.25
N ALA A 38 4.79 17.00 17.67
CA ALA A 38 4.98 17.31 19.09
C ALA A 38 3.65 17.34 19.85
N MET A 39 2.63 18.02 19.29
CA MET A 39 1.30 18.07 19.90
C MET A 39 0.67 16.69 19.98
N THR A 40 0.67 15.92 18.89
CA THR A 40 0.09 14.57 18.88
C THR A 40 0.81 13.62 19.84
N TYR A 41 2.13 13.72 19.95
CA TYR A 41 2.90 12.93 20.92
C TYR A 41 2.55 13.29 22.37
N LEU A 42 2.45 14.58 22.70
CA LEU A 42 2.14 15.02 24.07
C LEU A 42 0.79 14.52 24.58
N PHE A 43 -0.20 14.42 23.68
CA PHE A 43 -1.56 13.99 24.06
C PHE A 43 -1.84 12.50 23.89
N LEU A 44 -1.09 11.79 23.01
CA LEU A 44 -1.47 10.44 22.55
C LEU A 44 -0.36 9.37 22.73
N ASN A 45 0.67 9.63 23.55
CA ASN A 45 1.81 8.70 23.73
C ASN A 45 1.54 7.50 24.67
N THR A 46 0.37 7.40 25.30
CA THR A 46 0.07 6.34 26.26
C THR A 46 -0.46 5.07 25.58
N THR A 47 0.08 3.91 25.95
CA THR A 47 -0.40 2.58 25.56
C THR A 47 -0.96 1.82 26.76
N SER A 48 -2.05 1.07 26.56
CA SER A 48 -2.76 0.33 27.61
C SER A 48 -2.61 -1.17 27.38
N ILE A 49 -1.54 -1.77 27.89
CA ILE A 49 -1.20 -3.18 27.65
C ILE A 49 -1.94 -4.04 28.69
N PRO A 50 -2.68 -5.08 28.27
CA PRO A 50 -3.35 -5.98 29.22
C PRO A 50 -2.33 -6.83 29.98
N VAL A 51 -2.50 -6.94 31.30
CA VAL A 51 -1.66 -7.80 32.14
C VAL A 51 -1.98 -9.26 31.82
N ARG A 52 -0.96 -10.03 31.43
CA ARG A 52 -1.10 -11.43 31.02
C ARG A 52 -0.96 -12.41 32.17
N ASP A 53 -0.01 -12.15 33.07
CA ASP A 53 0.30 -13.03 34.18
C ASP A 53 0.26 -12.24 35.49
N TRP A 54 -0.36 -12.85 36.50
CA TRP A 54 -0.43 -12.32 37.86
C TRP A 54 0.48 -13.16 38.73
N THR A 55 1.47 -12.54 39.37
CA THR A 55 2.21 -13.21 40.44
C THR A 55 1.37 -13.13 41.71
N GLY A 56 0.68 -14.24 42.03
CA GLY A 56 -0.02 -14.39 43.31
C GLY A 56 0.98 -14.60 44.46
N PRO A 57 0.53 -14.45 45.72
CA PRO A 57 1.33 -14.90 46.85
C PRO A 57 1.67 -16.37 46.65
N ASP A 58 2.96 -16.68 46.59
CA ASP A 58 3.43 -18.06 46.71
C ASP A 58 2.93 -18.61 48.05
N PHE A 59 2.66 -19.90 48.12
CA PHE A 59 2.33 -20.52 49.40
C PHE A 59 3.47 -20.15 50.35
N ALA A 60 3.20 -19.36 51.40
CA ALA A 60 4.10 -19.31 52.53
C ALA A 60 4.12 -20.76 53.00
N ALA A 61 5.19 -21.49 52.68
CA ALA A 61 5.28 -22.94 52.73
C ALA A 61 4.40 -23.43 53.88
N GLY A 62 3.20 -23.91 53.52
CA GLY A 62 2.30 -24.46 54.52
C GLY A 62 3.08 -25.52 55.28
N PRO A 63 2.76 -25.80 56.55
CA PRO A 63 3.49 -26.79 57.32
C PRO A 63 3.77 -28.02 56.45
N LEU A 64 5.05 -28.29 56.21
CA LEU A 64 5.50 -29.45 55.46
C LEU A 64 5.10 -30.67 56.27
N TYR A 65 3.97 -31.27 55.93
CA TYR A 65 3.53 -32.53 56.51
C TYR A 65 4.41 -33.64 55.94
N ALA A 66 5.51 -33.94 56.63
CA ALA A 66 6.29 -35.14 56.36
C ALA A 66 5.47 -36.35 56.79
N ILE A 67 4.98 -37.12 55.82
CA ILE A 67 4.36 -38.42 56.08
C ILE A 67 5.50 -39.38 56.40
N THR A 68 5.75 -39.60 57.69
CA THR A 68 6.62 -40.69 58.16
C THR A 68 5.78 -41.95 58.24
N GLU A 69 6.19 -43.03 57.57
CA GLU A 69 5.60 -44.36 57.77
C GLU A 69 5.87 -44.81 59.21
N GLU A 70 4.86 -44.73 60.06
CA GLU A 70 4.88 -45.31 61.39
C GLU A 70 4.06 -46.60 61.35
N ASN A 71 4.72 -47.75 61.54
CA ASN A 71 4.20 -49.11 61.38
C ASN A 71 3.01 -49.49 62.30
N ASN A 72 2.43 -48.51 63.02
CA ASN A 72 1.31 -48.73 63.93
C ASN A 72 0.34 -47.54 64.02
N SER A 73 0.33 -46.65 63.02
CA SER A 73 -0.62 -45.52 62.97
C SER A 73 -1.90 -45.95 62.24
N THR A 74 -3.02 -45.94 62.96
CA THR A 74 -4.35 -46.17 62.38
C THR A 74 -4.80 -44.90 61.67
N PHE A 75 -5.12 -44.99 60.38
CA PHE A 75 -5.71 -43.88 59.62
C PHE A 75 -7.00 -43.44 60.33
N SER A 76 -7.06 -42.23 60.88
CA SER A 76 -8.26 -41.74 61.56
C SER A 76 -9.13 -40.97 60.56
N ALA A 77 -10.45 -41.16 60.63
CA ALA A 77 -11.40 -40.45 59.77
C ALA A 77 -11.34 -38.91 59.94
N SER A 78 -10.69 -38.41 61.00
CA SER A 78 -10.45 -36.97 61.19
C SER A 78 -9.42 -36.39 60.21
N GLN A 79 -8.61 -37.23 59.57
CA GLN A 79 -7.63 -36.81 58.54
C GLN A 79 -8.28 -36.66 57.14
N LEU A 80 -9.56 -37.00 57.01
CA LEU A 80 -10.40 -36.88 55.81
C LEU A 80 -11.56 -35.89 56.04
N GLN A 81 -11.42 -34.96 56.99
CA GLN A 81 -12.49 -34.00 57.27
C GLN A 81 -12.75 -33.11 56.05
N ASN A 82 -14.04 -32.86 55.80
CA ASN A 82 -14.47 -31.93 54.78
C ASN A 82 -13.90 -30.53 55.10
N MET A 83 -13.55 -29.80 54.05
CA MET A 83 -13.03 -28.43 54.10
C MET A 83 -13.79 -27.59 55.14
N GLY A 84 -13.09 -27.13 56.18
CA GLY A 84 -13.67 -26.33 57.26
C GLY A 84 -13.76 -24.85 56.91
N ASP A 85 -14.34 -24.06 57.82
CA ASP A 85 -14.48 -22.61 57.64
C ASP A 85 -13.11 -21.92 57.54
N GLU A 86 -12.11 -22.39 58.29
CA GLU A 86 -10.72 -21.88 58.22
C GLU A 86 -10.04 -22.23 56.89
N ASP A 87 -10.25 -23.44 56.36
CA ASP A 87 -9.74 -23.84 55.06
C ASP A 87 -10.38 -23.00 53.95
N SER A 88 -11.69 -22.75 54.03
CA SER A 88 -12.41 -21.89 53.10
C SER A 88 -11.95 -20.43 53.19
N ALA A 89 -11.58 -19.95 54.38
CA ALA A 89 -11.04 -18.61 54.59
C ALA A 89 -9.63 -18.47 53.99
N ILE A 90 -8.78 -19.48 54.13
CA ILE A 90 -7.47 -19.54 53.45
C ILE A 90 -7.67 -19.59 51.93
N LEU A 91 -8.63 -20.38 51.44
CA LEU A 91 -8.92 -20.49 50.01
C LEU A 91 -9.43 -19.16 49.43
N ASN A 92 -10.37 -18.49 50.12
CA ASN A 92 -10.93 -17.21 49.70
C ASN A 92 -9.94 -16.03 49.84
N ALA A 93 -9.06 -16.04 50.84
CA ALA A 93 -7.98 -15.06 50.96
C ALA A 93 -6.96 -15.18 49.82
N ASN A 94 -6.87 -16.36 49.20
CA ASN A 94 -5.93 -16.69 48.14
C ASN A 94 -6.58 -16.78 46.75
N THR A 95 -7.90 -16.63 46.63
CA THR A 95 -8.56 -16.42 45.34
C THR A 95 -8.25 -15.02 44.83
N VAL A 96 -7.20 -14.91 44.03
CA VAL A 96 -7.05 -13.76 43.13
C VAL A 96 -8.16 -13.90 42.10
N ASN A 97 -9.18 -13.04 42.16
CA ASN A 97 -10.04 -12.78 41.01
C ASN A 97 -9.33 -11.70 40.19
N PRO A 98 -8.55 -12.06 39.15
CA PRO A 98 -7.89 -11.06 38.33
C PRO A 98 -8.96 -10.32 37.54
N GLU A 99 -9.37 -9.14 38.02
CA GLU A 99 -10.02 -8.19 37.13
C GLU A 99 -9.04 -7.87 35.99
N PRO A 100 -9.48 -7.84 34.72
CA PRO A 100 -8.62 -7.54 33.60
C PRO A 100 -8.04 -6.13 33.74
N SER A 101 -6.84 -6.05 34.32
CA SER A 101 -6.14 -4.80 34.55
C SER A 101 -5.27 -4.47 33.34
N THR A 102 -5.23 -3.19 33.00
CA THR A 102 -4.38 -2.66 31.94
C THR A 102 -3.29 -1.80 32.54
N MET A 103 -2.04 -2.04 32.15
CA MET A 103 -0.91 -1.20 32.53
C MET A 103 -0.78 -0.06 31.53
N GLU A 104 -0.78 1.19 32.02
CA GLU A 104 -0.51 2.35 31.19
C GLU A 104 1.00 2.64 31.15
N LEU A 105 1.56 2.66 29.93
CA LEU A 105 2.96 2.95 29.69
C LEU A 105 3.10 4.07 28.66
N SER A 106 4.12 4.93 28.82
CA SER A 106 4.49 5.92 27.83
C SER A 106 5.43 5.30 26.79
N ILE A 107 5.20 5.61 25.51
CA ILE A 107 6.01 5.11 24.40
C ILE A 107 7.07 6.13 24.01
N ASN A 108 8.24 5.63 23.60
CA ASN A 108 9.34 6.45 23.08
C ASN A 108 8.91 7.23 21.81
N PRO A 109 9.29 8.52 21.66
CA PRO A 109 8.98 9.33 20.47
C PRO A 109 9.26 8.64 19.12
N ALA A 110 10.35 7.88 19.01
CA ALA A 110 10.71 7.18 17.77
C ALA A 110 9.68 6.10 17.38
N THR A 111 9.16 5.37 18.37
CA THR A 111 8.14 4.33 18.15
C THR A 111 6.79 4.96 17.82
N PHE A 112 6.44 6.07 18.48
CA PHE A 112 5.23 6.82 18.16
C PHE A 112 5.28 7.37 16.72
N TYR A 113 6.42 7.92 16.29
CA TYR A 113 6.63 8.37 14.91
C TYR A 113 6.48 7.22 13.90
N ALA A 114 7.10 6.07 14.17
CA ALA A 114 6.96 4.88 13.33
C ALA A 114 5.50 4.43 13.21
N GLY A 115 4.74 4.46 14.31
CA GLY A 115 3.31 4.16 14.32
C GLY A 115 2.47 5.15 13.51
N LEU A 116 2.72 6.45 13.67
CA LEU A 116 2.02 7.50 12.94
C LEU A 116 2.30 7.42 11.42
N MET A 117 3.56 7.21 11.04
CA MET A 117 3.95 7.07 9.64
C MET A 117 3.46 5.76 9.03
N ALA A 118 3.44 4.66 9.79
CA ALA A 118 2.79 3.42 9.36
C ALA A 118 1.29 3.62 9.14
N TRP A 119 0.60 4.31 10.06
CA TRP A 119 -0.83 4.63 9.91
C TRP A 119 -1.12 5.48 8.67
N LEU A 120 -0.34 6.55 8.43
CA LEU A 120 -0.46 7.34 7.19
C LEU A 120 -0.16 6.49 5.95
N GLY A 121 0.86 5.64 6.02
CA GLY A 121 1.26 4.77 4.92
C GLY A 121 0.27 3.71 4.57
N TRP A 122 -0.48 3.21 5.55
CA TRP A 122 -1.43 2.15 5.34
C TRP A 122 -2.55 2.51 4.37
N PHE A 123 -2.97 3.78 4.31
CA PHE A 123 -3.94 4.24 3.30
C PHE A 123 -3.40 4.13 1.87
N LEU A 124 -2.12 4.45 1.67
CA LEU A 124 -1.46 4.34 0.37
C LEU A 124 -1.13 2.88 0.07
N PHE A 125 -0.64 2.13 1.05
CA PHE A 125 -0.26 0.73 0.89
C PHE A 125 -1.45 -0.19 0.65
N ALA A 126 -2.59 0.00 1.33
CA ALA A 126 -3.80 -0.77 1.05
C ALA A 126 -4.26 -0.59 -0.41
N CYS A 127 -4.18 0.65 -0.93
CA CYS A 127 -4.48 0.96 -2.33
C CYS A 127 -3.43 0.38 -3.29
N PHE A 128 -2.18 0.85 -3.21
CA PHE A 128 -1.12 0.51 -4.16
C PHE A 128 -0.67 -0.95 -4.02
N GLY A 129 -0.55 -1.46 -2.80
CA GLY A 129 -0.24 -2.86 -2.53
C GLY A 129 -1.34 -3.79 -3.05
N GLY A 130 -2.62 -3.49 -2.78
CA GLY A 130 -3.76 -4.26 -3.28
C GLY A 130 -3.84 -4.31 -4.80
N ILE A 131 -3.73 -3.15 -5.47
CA ILE A 131 -3.68 -3.05 -6.94
C ILE A 131 -2.45 -3.79 -7.49
N GLY A 132 -1.30 -3.59 -6.87
CA GLY A 132 -0.02 -4.13 -7.30
C GLY A 132 0.05 -5.66 -7.25
N MET A 133 -0.47 -6.27 -6.18
CA MET A 133 -0.50 -7.73 -6.03
C MET A 133 -1.32 -8.42 -7.14
N ALA A 134 -2.42 -7.79 -7.59
CA ALA A 134 -3.20 -8.31 -8.71
C ALA A 134 -2.55 -7.98 -10.07
N ALA A 135 -2.04 -6.77 -10.24
CA ALA A 135 -1.55 -6.27 -11.51
C ALA A 135 -0.19 -6.83 -11.92
N LEU A 136 0.74 -6.97 -10.98
CA LEU A 136 2.12 -7.39 -11.26
C LEU A 136 2.20 -8.74 -12.00
N PRO A 137 1.59 -9.85 -11.51
CA PRO A 137 1.65 -11.12 -12.23
C PRO A 137 1.01 -11.04 -13.61
N LEU A 138 -0.14 -10.36 -13.72
CA LEU A 138 -0.84 -10.21 -15.00
C LEU A 138 -0.03 -9.41 -16.01
N ASP A 139 0.55 -8.28 -15.62
CA ASP A 139 1.33 -7.43 -16.51
C ASP A 139 2.60 -8.15 -17.01
N LEU A 140 3.25 -8.96 -16.16
CA LEU A 140 4.42 -9.76 -16.54
C LEU A 140 4.07 -10.88 -17.54
N ILE A 141 2.92 -11.53 -17.37
CA ILE A 141 2.42 -12.56 -18.29
C ILE A 141 1.98 -11.92 -19.61
N LEU A 142 1.26 -10.80 -19.57
CA LEU A 142 0.83 -10.07 -20.76
C LEU A 142 2.01 -9.51 -21.55
N ALA A 143 3.10 -9.11 -20.89
CA ALA A 143 4.34 -8.70 -21.55
C ALA A 143 4.97 -9.83 -22.38
N PHE A 144 4.81 -11.09 -21.95
CA PHE A 144 5.25 -12.25 -22.73
C PHE A 144 4.31 -12.57 -23.90
N VAL A 145 3.00 -12.52 -23.67
CA VAL A 145 1.98 -12.81 -24.68
C VAL A 145 2.02 -11.79 -25.80
N ASN A 146 2.06 -10.50 -25.46
CA ASN A 146 2.06 -9.38 -26.40
C ASN A 146 3.48 -8.97 -26.83
N ARG A 147 4.43 -9.92 -26.82
CA ARG A 147 5.82 -9.63 -27.23
C ARG A 147 5.84 -9.12 -28.68
N PRO A 148 6.76 -8.20 -29.01
CA PRO A 148 6.94 -7.74 -30.38
C PRO A 148 7.28 -8.95 -31.26
N HIS A 149 6.56 -9.10 -32.36
CA HIS A 149 6.83 -10.10 -33.39
C HIS A 149 7.16 -9.39 -34.70
N HIS A 150 7.90 -10.08 -35.57
CA HIS A 150 8.13 -9.59 -36.91
C HIS A 150 6.80 -9.50 -37.67
N MET A 151 6.54 -8.36 -38.29
CA MET A 151 5.32 -8.10 -39.05
C MET A 151 5.67 -8.07 -40.55
N ASP A 152 4.80 -8.62 -41.40
CA ASP A 152 5.02 -8.58 -42.85
C ASP A 152 4.92 -7.15 -43.40
N ALA A 153 5.51 -6.89 -44.56
CA ALA A 153 5.54 -5.55 -45.16
C ALA A 153 4.13 -4.99 -45.44
N VAL A 154 3.18 -5.86 -45.79
CA VAL A 154 1.77 -5.48 -46.04
C VAL A 154 1.07 -5.12 -44.74
N GLU A 155 1.15 -5.99 -43.74
CA GLU A 155 0.59 -5.76 -42.39
C GLU A 155 1.20 -4.51 -41.74
N PHE A 156 2.49 -4.26 -41.98
CA PHE A 156 3.17 -3.07 -41.52
C PHE A 156 2.59 -1.78 -42.12
N ALA A 157 2.36 -1.76 -43.44
CA ALA A 157 1.77 -0.60 -44.10
C ALA A 157 0.35 -0.30 -43.57
N GLU A 158 -0.44 -1.35 -43.32
CA GLU A 158 -1.78 -1.23 -42.73
C GLU A 158 -1.74 -0.74 -41.27
N ALA A 159 -0.89 -1.34 -40.44
CA ALA A 159 -0.71 -0.94 -39.05
C ALA A 159 -0.19 0.50 -38.93
N GLN A 160 0.78 0.90 -39.75
CA GLN A 160 1.30 2.26 -39.82
C GLN A 160 0.20 3.26 -40.22
N ARG A 161 -0.62 2.92 -41.22
CA ARG A 161 -1.74 3.75 -41.65
C ARG A 161 -2.76 3.91 -40.53
N SER A 162 -3.13 2.81 -39.86
CA SER A 162 -4.07 2.83 -38.75
C SER A 162 -3.57 3.68 -37.57
N LEU A 163 -2.28 3.60 -37.25
CA LEU A 163 -1.67 4.39 -36.18
C LEU A 163 -1.66 5.88 -36.54
N ARG A 164 -1.28 6.20 -37.79
CA ARG A 164 -1.29 7.57 -38.30
C ARG A 164 -2.70 8.18 -38.25
N ASP A 165 -3.71 7.43 -38.65
CA ASP A 165 -5.11 7.89 -38.61
C ASP A 165 -5.54 8.19 -37.17
N ARG A 166 -5.25 7.30 -36.21
CA ARG A 166 -5.55 7.52 -34.79
C ARG A 166 -4.80 8.71 -34.18
N VAL A 167 -3.53 8.91 -34.55
CA VAL A 167 -2.75 10.07 -34.11
C VAL A 167 -3.36 11.37 -34.65
N ASN A 168 -3.74 11.40 -35.93
CA ASN A 168 -4.42 12.55 -36.53
C ASN A 168 -5.75 12.86 -35.83
N GLU A 169 -6.54 11.84 -35.49
CA GLU A 169 -7.77 12.03 -34.71
C GLU A 169 -7.50 12.64 -33.34
N LEU A 170 -6.46 12.19 -32.65
CA LEU A 170 -6.11 12.69 -31.32
C LEU A 170 -5.58 14.13 -31.39
N VAL A 171 -4.83 14.49 -32.44
CA VAL A 171 -4.41 15.87 -32.71
C VAL A 171 -5.62 16.77 -32.91
N ASN A 172 -6.60 16.34 -33.72
CA ASN A 172 -7.84 17.09 -33.92
C ASN A 172 -8.62 17.29 -32.60
N VAL A 173 -8.67 16.28 -31.73
CA VAL A 173 -9.28 16.41 -30.39
C VAL A 173 -8.50 17.42 -29.53
N GLY A 174 -7.17 17.42 -29.61
CA GLY A 174 -6.32 18.39 -28.92
C GLY A 174 -6.56 19.84 -29.38
N GLU A 175 -6.71 20.05 -30.69
CA GLU A 175 -7.03 21.37 -31.25
C GLU A 175 -8.42 21.85 -30.80
N LEU A 176 -9.43 20.98 -30.83
CA LEU A 176 -10.78 21.30 -30.34
C LEU A 176 -10.77 21.65 -28.85
N LEU A 177 -10.02 20.92 -28.03
CA LEU A 177 -9.89 21.22 -26.60
C LEU A 177 -9.21 22.57 -26.37
N LYS A 178 -8.21 22.93 -27.18
CA LYS A 178 -7.55 24.23 -27.08
C LYS A 178 -8.52 25.38 -27.39
N ILE A 179 -9.34 25.23 -28.43
CA ILE A 179 -10.38 26.22 -28.78
C ILE A 179 -11.41 26.32 -27.65
N GLU A 180 -11.88 25.19 -27.10
CA GLU A 180 -12.83 25.18 -25.97
C GLU A 180 -12.25 25.86 -24.72
N GLN A 181 -10.94 25.72 -24.46
CA GLN A 181 -10.27 26.44 -23.36
C GLN A 181 -10.27 27.95 -23.56
N GLU A 182 -9.99 28.43 -24.77
CA GLU A 182 -9.98 29.86 -25.11
C GLU A 182 -11.39 30.46 -25.02
N GLU A 183 -12.41 29.76 -25.51
CA GLU A 183 -13.81 30.18 -25.41
C GLU A 183 -14.32 30.15 -23.96
N ASN A 184 -13.99 29.11 -23.20
CA ASN A 184 -14.40 29.00 -21.80
C ASN A 184 -13.71 30.03 -20.92
N ALA A 185 -12.47 30.43 -21.22
CA ALA A 185 -11.79 31.51 -20.52
C ALA A 185 -12.60 32.83 -20.56
N GLN A 186 -13.21 33.13 -21.71
CA GLN A 186 -14.09 34.31 -21.87
C GLN A 186 -15.44 34.12 -21.17
N LYS A 187 -15.99 32.90 -21.15
CA LYS A 187 -17.25 32.57 -20.47
C LYS A 187 -17.10 32.57 -18.94
N TYR A 188 -15.95 32.18 -18.40
CA TYR A 188 -15.68 32.14 -16.96
C TYR A 188 -15.72 33.52 -16.29
N GLU A 189 -15.46 34.58 -17.03
CA GLU A 189 -15.54 35.97 -16.53
C GLU A 189 -16.99 36.39 -16.23
N LYS A 190 -17.96 35.77 -16.92
CA LYS A 190 -19.39 36.10 -16.82
C LYS A 190 -20.20 35.11 -15.97
N MET A 191 -19.58 34.04 -15.48
CA MET A 191 -20.24 32.97 -14.70
C MET A 191 -20.15 33.15 -13.19
N GLY A 192 -21.19 32.71 -12.47
CA GLY A 192 -21.17 32.62 -11.01
C GLY A 192 -20.14 31.61 -10.47
N TRP A 193 -19.66 31.82 -9.25
CA TRP A 193 -18.58 31.01 -8.63
C TRP A 193 -18.86 29.50 -8.61
N ARG A 194 -20.11 29.09 -8.38
CA ARG A 194 -20.51 27.67 -8.32
C ARG A 194 -20.48 27.01 -9.69
N GLU A 195 -20.92 27.72 -10.72
CA GLU A 195 -20.93 27.25 -12.11
C GLU A 195 -19.50 27.19 -12.65
N ARG A 196 -18.69 28.21 -12.39
CA ARG A 196 -17.26 28.23 -12.74
C ARG A 196 -16.51 27.05 -12.12
N ARG A 197 -16.73 26.74 -10.83
CA ARG A 197 -16.12 25.54 -10.20
C ARG A 197 -16.52 24.25 -10.89
N LYS A 198 -17.80 24.11 -11.26
CA LYS A 198 -18.32 22.91 -11.94
C LYS A 198 -17.72 22.78 -13.34
N ALA A 199 -17.73 23.85 -14.13
CA ALA A 199 -17.18 23.86 -15.48
C ALA A 199 -15.66 23.62 -15.48
N MET A 200 -14.90 24.24 -14.56
CA MET A 200 -13.47 23.95 -14.39
C MET A 200 -13.20 22.49 -13.97
N ALA A 201 -14.08 21.86 -13.19
CA ALA A 201 -13.94 20.46 -12.83
C ALA A 201 -14.22 19.53 -14.02
N GLU A 202 -15.17 19.86 -14.88
CA GLU A 202 -15.46 19.11 -16.11
C GLU A 202 -14.33 19.25 -17.14
N GLU A 203 -13.81 20.46 -17.32
CA GLU A 203 -12.65 20.73 -18.19
C GLU A 203 -11.43 19.93 -17.73
N LYS A 204 -11.12 19.97 -16.42
CA LYS A 204 -10.05 19.15 -15.82
C LYS A 204 -10.26 17.66 -16.08
N LYS A 205 -11.48 17.13 -15.93
CA LYS A 205 -11.77 15.71 -16.21
C LYS A 205 -11.52 15.36 -17.68
N THR A 206 -11.93 16.22 -18.60
CA THR A 206 -11.75 16.02 -20.04
C THR A 206 -10.27 16.07 -20.42
N TRP A 207 -9.54 17.02 -19.85
CA TRP A 207 -8.09 17.14 -20.02
C TRP A 207 -7.32 15.91 -19.49
N ILE A 208 -7.72 15.37 -18.33
CA ILE A 208 -7.12 14.13 -17.78
C ILE A 208 -7.36 12.95 -18.73
N LYS A 209 -8.58 12.80 -19.27
CA LYS A 209 -8.90 11.75 -20.25
C LYS A 209 -8.08 11.90 -21.53
N PHE A 210 -7.93 13.13 -22.02
CA PHE A 210 -7.10 13.42 -23.18
C PHE A 210 -5.64 13.05 -22.93
N LYS A 211 -5.06 13.45 -21.79
CA LYS A 211 -3.70 13.02 -21.38
C LYS A 211 -3.56 11.51 -21.31
N GLN A 212 -4.56 10.81 -20.77
CA GLN A 212 -4.56 9.34 -20.71
C GLN A 212 -4.60 8.72 -22.12
N ALA A 213 -5.39 9.27 -23.04
CA ALA A 213 -5.43 8.81 -24.43
C ALA A 213 -4.11 9.06 -25.17
N VAL A 214 -3.47 10.22 -24.98
CA VAL A 214 -2.13 10.52 -25.52
C VAL A 214 -1.10 9.55 -24.96
N TYR A 215 -1.14 9.29 -23.65
CA TYR A 215 -0.23 8.34 -22.99
C TYR A 215 -0.31 6.93 -23.62
N LEU A 216 -1.53 6.42 -23.81
CA LEU A 216 -1.74 5.10 -24.42
C LEU A 216 -1.33 5.10 -25.91
N MET A 217 -1.55 6.20 -26.63
CA MET A 217 -1.14 6.34 -28.03
C MET A 217 0.39 6.35 -28.18
N GLU A 218 1.10 7.02 -27.27
CA GLU A 218 2.56 6.98 -27.23
C GLU A 218 3.07 5.56 -26.96
N GLU A 219 2.43 4.82 -26.07
CA GLU A 219 2.76 3.42 -25.78
C GLU A 219 2.54 2.53 -27.01
N ASP A 220 1.39 2.64 -27.68
CA ASP A 220 1.11 1.91 -28.92
C ASP A 220 2.14 2.25 -30.03
N ALA A 221 2.59 3.51 -30.12
CA ALA A 221 3.62 3.93 -31.08
C ALA A 221 5.02 3.39 -30.73
N GLU A 222 5.36 3.30 -29.45
CA GLU A 222 6.61 2.68 -28.98
C GLU A 222 6.62 1.19 -29.24
N ASP A 223 5.50 0.49 -28.98
CA ASP A 223 5.33 -0.92 -29.31
C ASP A 223 5.50 -1.17 -30.81
N PHE A 224 4.91 -0.33 -31.65
CA PHE A 224 5.08 -0.37 -33.11
C PHE A 224 6.54 -0.17 -33.55
N ALA A 225 7.26 0.78 -32.92
CA ALA A 225 8.69 1.00 -33.17
C ALA A 225 9.54 -0.20 -32.72
N ASN A 226 9.15 -0.87 -31.64
CA ASN A 226 9.84 -2.05 -31.12
C ASN A 226 9.67 -3.29 -32.03
N CYS A 227 8.55 -3.41 -32.74
CA CYS A 227 8.35 -4.45 -33.76
C CYS A 227 9.22 -4.27 -35.02
N THR A 228 9.86 -3.11 -35.21
CA THR A 228 10.59 -2.78 -36.44
C THR A 228 12.05 -2.40 -36.20
N ALA A 229 12.32 -1.15 -35.78
CA ALA A 229 13.67 -0.61 -35.68
C ALA A 229 14.47 -1.25 -34.55
N ASN A 230 13.82 -1.53 -33.41
CA ASN A 230 14.49 -2.11 -32.24
C ASN A 230 14.42 -3.64 -32.20
N TYR A 231 13.71 -4.29 -33.13
CA TYR A 231 13.54 -5.74 -33.15
C TYR A 231 14.87 -6.48 -33.26
N ARG A 232 15.82 -5.95 -34.04
CA ARG A 232 17.15 -6.56 -34.25
C ARG A 232 18.03 -6.54 -33.00
N ASN A 233 17.77 -5.63 -32.06
CA ASN A 233 18.47 -5.53 -30.78
C ASN A 233 17.63 -6.09 -29.61
N TYR A 234 16.49 -6.69 -29.89
CA TYR A 234 15.60 -7.20 -28.85
C TYR A 234 16.13 -8.51 -28.28
N ASN A 235 16.42 -8.52 -26.97
CA ASN A 235 16.97 -9.70 -26.31
C ASN A 235 15.83 -10.73 -26.06
N PRO A 236 15.89 -11.93 -26.68
CA PRO A 236 14.84 -12.94 -26.56
C PRO A 236 14.69 -13.51 -25.13
N LEU A 237 15.66 -13.28 -24.24
CA LEU A 237 15.60 -13.73 -22.85
C LEU A 237 14.67 -12.86 -21.98
N ILE A 238 14.43 -11.60 -22.35
CA ILE A 238 13.62 -10.67 -21.56
C ILE A 238 12.17 -11.17 -21.41
N PRO A 239 11.46 -11.58 -22.48
CA PRO A 239 10.13 -12.16 -22.36
C PRO A 239 10.09 -13.45 -21.54
N ILE A 240 11.09 -14.32 -21.66
CA ILE A 240 11.10 -15.59 -20.92
C ILE A 240 11.25 -15.33 -19.43
N PHE A 241 12.12 -14.38 -19.06
CA PHE A 241 12.28 -13.94 -17.69
C PHE A 241 10.99 -13.27 -17.16
N SER A 242 10.29 -12.49 -17.98
CA SER A 242 9.01 -11.91 -17.57
C SER A 242 7.92 -12.97 -17.35
N LEU A 243 7.89 -14.04 -18.15
CA LEU A 243 6.95 -15.15 -17.92
C LEU A 243 7.27 -15.90 -16.62
N LEU A 244 8.53 -16.28 -16.40
CA LEU A 244 8.94 -16.96 -15.16
C LEU A 244 8.69 -16.09 -13.93
N GLY A 245 9.03 -14.79 -14.03
CA GLY A 245 8.75 -13.81 -12.99
C GLY A 245 7.25 -13.62 -12.75
N GLY A 246 6.43 -13.68 -13.79
CA GLY A 246 4.97 -13.58 -13.70
C GLY A 246 4.34 -14.78 -12.98
N ILE A 247 4.77 -16.01 -13.30
CA ILE A 247 4.32 -17.22 -12.62
C ILE A 247 4.75 -17.21 -11.15
N LEU A 248 6.01 -16.88 -10.87
CA LEU A 248 6.51 -16.80 -9.50
C LEU A 248 5.80 -15.72 -8.70
N ALA A 249 5.58 -14.54 -9.30
CA ALA A 249 4.80 -13.48 -8.68
C ALA A 249 3.37 -13.92 -8.35
N LEU A 250 2.71 -14.65 -9.25
CA LEU A 250 1.36 -15.17 -9.04
C LEU A 250 1.32 -16.13 -7.84
N LEU A 251 2.28 -17.04 -7.75
CA LEU A 251 2.38 -17.96 -6.60
C LEU A 251 2.58 -17.19 -5.29
N ILE A 252 3.46 -16.19 -5.27
CA ILE A 252 3.69 -15.38 -4.07
C ILE A 252 2.45 -14.54 -3.71
N SER A 253 1.72 -13.97 -4.68
CA SER A 253 0.45 -13.28 -4.42
C SER A 253 -0.56 -14.20 -3.78
N LEU A 254 -0.71 -15.42 -4.31
CA LEU A 254 -1.64 -16.42 -3.76
C LEU A 254 -1.26 -16.82 -2.34
N CYS A 255 0.04 -17.04 -2.07
CA CYS A 255 0.52 -17.31 -0.71
C CYS A 255 0.19 -16.17 0.25
N TRP A 256 0.35 -14.91 -0.16
CA TRP A 256 -0.02 -13.75 0.65
C TRP A 256 -1.52 -13.69 0.93
N VAL A 257 -2.37 -13.91 -0.08
CA VAL A 257 -3.83 -13.95 0.09
C VAL A 257 -4.24 -15.07 1.05
N LEU A 258 -3.66 -16.26 0.90
CA LEU A 258 -3.89 -17.38 1.82
C LEU A 258 -3.44 -17.06 3.25
N GLN A 259 -2.27 -16.45 3.43
CA GLN A 259 -1.79 -16.03 4.75
C GLN A 259 -2.74 -15.03 5.39
N ILE A 260 -3.28 -14.07 4.63
CA ILE A 260 -4.24 -13.10 5.16
C ILE A 260 -5.51 -13.82 5.64
N ILE A 261 -6.06 -14.70 4.79
CA ILE A 261 -7.35 -15.37 5.06
C ILE A 261 -7.23 -16.42 6.19
N LEU A 262 -6.17 -17.21 6.20
CA LEU A 262 -6.02 -18.34 7.13
C LEU A 262 -5.43 -17.95 8.49
N TYR A 263 -4.53 -16.95 8.51
CA TYR A 263 -3.75 -16.61 9.69
C TYR A 263 -4.13 -15.24 10.30
N MET A 264 -4.34 -14.21 9.47
CA MET A 264 -4.51 -12.84 9.97
C MET A 264 -5.95 -12.45 10.32
N LEU A 265 -6.94 -12.96 9.59
CA LEU A 265 -8.36 -12.63 9.80
C LEU A 265 -9.03 -13.40 10.95
N PRO A 266 -8.84 -14.73 11.10
CA PRO A 266 -9.54 -15.50 12.13
C PRO A 266 -8.84 -15.41 13.49
N THR A 267 -9.59 -15.16 14.56
CA THR A 267 -9.14 -15.32 15.95
C THR A 267 -9.96 -16.43 16.62
N PRO A 268 -9.40 -17.62 16.90
CA PRO A 268 -8.02 -18.10 16.71
C PRO A 268 -7.63 -18.39 15.25
N PRO A 269 -6.33 -18.38 14.88
CA PRO A 269 -5.87 -18.65 13.51
C PRO A 269 -6.15 -20.12 13.13
N VAL A 270 -6.60 -20.34 11.90
CA VAL A 270 -6.97 -21.69 11.42
C VAL A 270 -5.73 -22.54 11.22
N THR A 271 -4.71 -22.00 10.55
CA THR A 271 -3.41 -22.63 10.36
C THR A 271 -2.29 -21.59 10.28
N PRO A 272 -1.11 -21.85 10.86
CA PRO A 272 0.04 -20.93 10.77
C PRO A 272 0.72 -20.87 9.39
N PHE A 273 0.31 -21.66 8.39
CA PHE A 273 0.74 -21.70 6.98
C PHE A 273 2.17 -21.17 6.68
N LEU A 274 2.37 -19.90 6.30
CA LEU A 274 3.72 -19.40 5.99
C LEU A 274 4.67 -19.43 7.19
N ASN A 275 4.17 -19.25 8.43
CA ASN A 275 5.00 -19.34 9.63
C ASN A 275 5.52 -20.76 9.89
N GLU A 276 4.79 -21.79 9.44
CA GLU A 276 5.27 -23.18 9.51
C GLU A 276 6.29 -23.45 8.40
N TYR A 277 6.07 -22.94 7.20
CA TYR A 277 7.03 -22.99 6.10
C TYR A 277 8.38 -22.34 6.46
N PHE A 278 8.38 -21.19 7.13
CA PHE A 278 9.63 -20.55 7.56
C PHE A 278 10.34 -21.32 8.68
N ARG A 279 9.60 -21.86 9.65
CA ARG A 279 10.16 -22.73 10.69
C ARG A 279 10.72 -24.04 10.13
N TRP A 280 10.10 -24.58 9.08
CA TRP A 280 10.61 -25.76 8.39
C TRP A 280 11.99 -25.52 7.80
N PHE A 281 12.24 -24.36 7.19
CA PHE A 281 13.59 -24.04 6.68
C PHE A 281 14.66 -23.92 7.75
N GLU A 282 14.31 -23.55 8.98
CA GLU A 282 15.26 -23.54 10.10
C GLU A 282 15.74 -24.94 10.48
N THR A 283 14.98 -25.99 10.15
CA THR A 283 15.46 -27.36 10.39
C THR A 283 16.61 -27.76 9.45
N TRP A 284 16.72 -27.12 8.28
CA TRP A 284 17.75 -27.42 7.29
C TRP A 284 18.88 -26.39 7.27
N PHE A 285 18.54 -25.10 7.12
CA PHE A 285 19.50 -23.99 7.16
C PHE A 285 18.80 -22.67 7.52
N ASN A 286 19.07 -22.16 8.73
CA ASN A 286 18.39 -20.99 9.31
C ASN A 286 18.39 -19.73 8.43
N LEU A 287 19.42 -19.51 7.62
CA LEU A 287 19.48 -18.33 6.75
C LEU A 287 18.35 -18.33 5.69
N PHE A 288 17.88 -19.50 5.26
CA PHE A 288 16.80 -19.58 4.26
C PHE A 288 15.44 -19.14 4.82
N GLY A 289 15.20 -19.30 6.12
CA GLY A 289 13.99 -18.78 6.78
C GLY A 289 13.94 -17.25 6.70
N VAL A 290 15.02 -16.59 7.15
CA VAL A 290 15.13 -15.12 7.12
C VAL A 290 15.15 -14.58 5.68
N LEU A 291 15.88 -15.23 4.78
CA LEU A 291 15.92 -14.85 3.36
C LEU A 291 14.53 -14.94 2.72
N SER A 292 13.76 -15.98 3.05
CA SER A 292 12.39 -16.13 2.54
C SER A 292 11.50 -15.01 3.05
N VAL A 293 11.53 -14.67 4.34
CA VAL A 293 10.78 -13.52 4.90
C VAL A 293 11.15 -12.21 4.18
N ALA A 294 12.44 -12.02 3.86
CA ALA A 294 12.90 -10.87 3.11
C ALA A 294 12.35 -10.84 1.68
N ILE A 295 12.34 -11.98 0.97
CA ILE A 295 11.76 -12.10 -0.38
C ILE A 295 10.27 -11.77 -0.37
N PHE A 296 9.51 -12.33 0.57
CA PHE A 296 8.07 -12.08 0.70
C PHE A 296 7.76 -10.61 1.04
N SER A 297 8.55 -9.99 1.91
CA SER A 297 8.38 -8.57 2.27
C SER A 297 8.79 -7.62 1.15
N PHE A 298 9.90 -7.91 0.46
CA PHE A 298 10.35 -7.11 -0.68
C PHE A 298 9.37 -7.20 -1.85
N TYR A 299 8.75 -8.37 -2.05
CA TYR A 299 7.69 -8.55 -3.03
C TYR A 299 6.52 -7.58 -2.81
N LEU A 300 6.07 -7.38 -1.58
CA LEU A 300 5.01 -6.41 -1.28
C LEU A 300 5.41 -4.97 -1.62
N LEU A 301 6.68 -4.62 -1.43
CA LEU A 301 7.20 -3.31 -1.83
C LEU A 301 7.20 -3.15 -3.36
N ILE A 302 7.62 -4.18 -4.12
CA ILE A 302 7.53 -4.17 -5.60
C ILE A 302 6.05 -4.04 -6.04
N CYS A 303 5.13 -4.70 -5.34
CA CYS A 303 3.70 -4.54 -5.59
C CYS A 303 3.26 -3.08 -5.38
N ALA A 304 3.66 -2.45 -4.27
CA ALA A 304 3.35 -1.03 -4.03
C ALA A 304 3.91 -0.11 -5.13
N VAL A 305 5.13 -0.38 -5.63
CA VAL A 305 5.73 0.35 -6.77
C VAL A 305 4.88 0.17 -8.03
N LYS A 306 4.52 -1.07 -8.38
CA LYS A 306 3.69 -1.36 -9.55
C LYS A 306 2.29 -0.75 -9.44
N GLY A 307 1.68 -0.83 -8.27
CA GLY A 307 0.40 -0.18 -7.98
C GLY A 307 0.46 1.34 -8.14
N CYS A 308 1.54 1.98 -7.67
CA CYS A 308 1.77 3.41 -7.86
C CYS A 308 1.86 3.77 -9.34
N PHE A 309 2.52 2.95 -10.17
CA PHE A 309 2.65 3.22 -11.61
C PHE A 309 1.32 3.04 -12.35
N LYS A 310 0.56 2.00 -12.02
CA LYS A 310 -0.70 1.67 -12.69
C LYS A 310 -1.84 2.61 -12.27
N PHE A 311 -1.84 3.05 -11.01
CA PHE A 311 -2.89 3.91 -10.46
C PHE A 311 -2.64 5.42 -10.65
N GLY A 312 -1.44 5.82 -11.08
CA GLY A 312 -0.94 7.20 -11.01
C GLY A 312 -1.90 8.30 -11.49
N LEU A 313 -2.81 8.04 -12.42
CA LEU A 313 -3.65 9.08 -13.02
C LEU A 313 -4.84 9.58 -12.17
N ARG A 314 -5.22 8.92 -11.05
CA ARG A 314 -6.49 9.24 -10.34
C ARG A 314 -6.47 9.07 -8.81
N PHE A 315 -5.55 9.69 -8.08
CA PHE A 315 -5.64 9.75 -6.61
C PHE A 315 -6.53 10.90 -6.11
N LEU A 316 -7.31 10.64 -5.05
CA LEU A 316 -8.44 11.45 -4.52
C LEU A 316 -8.18 12.97 -4.38
N PHE A 317 -6.94 13.40 -4.14
CA PHE A 317 -6.60 14.81 -3.86
C PHE A 317 -5.46 15.39 -4.70
N PHE A 318 -4.64 14.57 -5.36
CA PHE A 318 -3.49 15.02 -6.15
C PHE A 318 -3.32 14.13 -7.38
N GLN A 319 -3.03 14.76 -8.53
CA GLN A 319 -2.69 14.03 -9.75
C GLN A 319 -1.25 13.56 -9.65
N VAL A 320 -1.04 12.25 -9.70
CA VAL A 320 0.30 11.68 -9.72
C VAL A 320 0.71 11.49 -11.19
N HIS A 321 1.90 11.95 -11.54
CA HIS A 321 2.40 11.73 -12.90
C HIS A 321 2.74 10.25 -13.08
N PRO A 322 2.25 9.58 -14.16
CA PRO A 322 2.61 8.21 -14.45
C PRO A 322 4.12 8.13 -14.69
N MET A 323 4.75 7.09 -14.17
CA MET A 323 6.19 6.92 -14.28
C MET A 323 6.52 6.09 -15.54
N LYS A 324 7.25 6.71 -16.47
CA LYS A 324 7.89 6.03 -17.61
C LYS A 324 9.40 5.92 -17.37
N LEU A 325 9.96 4.75 -17.66
CA LEU A 325 11.41 4.56 -17.66
C LEU A 325 12.05 5.52 -18.67
N ASN A 326 13.08 6.26 -18.25
CA ASN A 326 13.85 7.21 -19.08
C ASN A 326 13.08 8.42 -19.67
N LYS A 327 11.80 8.60 -19.34
CA LYS A 327 10.95 9.70 -19.85
C LYS A 327 10.27 10.52 -18.75
N THR A 328 10.47 10.17 -17.49
CA THR A 328 9.89 10.89 -16.34
C THR A 328 10.82 12.00 -15.87
N TYR A 329 10.28 13.21 -15.66
CA TYR A 329 11.04 14.31 -15.04
C TYR A 329 11.49 13.94 -13.62
N MET A 330 12.71 14.35 -13.24
CA MET A 330 13.30 14.06 -11.93
C MET A 330 12.43 14.50 -10.75
N SER A 331 11.73 15.63 -10.87
CA SER A 331 10.80 16.12 -9.84
C SER A 331 9.60 15.18 -9.64
N SER A 332 8.97 14.73 -10.73
CA SER A 332 7.85 13.78 -10.67
C SER A 332 8.30 12.38 -10.22
N PHE A 333 9.54 12.00 -10.55
CA PHE A 333 10.15 10.77 -10.09
C PHE A 333 10.36 10.77 -8.57
N LEU A 334 10.94 11.84 -8.02
CA LEU A 334 11.19 11.98 -6.58
C LEU A 334 9.88 12.01 -5.78
N PHE A 335 8.86 12.70 -6.28
CA PHE A 335 7.54 12.72 -5.65
C PHE A 335 6.92 11.31 -5.55
N ASN A 336 6.94 10.55 -6.65
CA ASN A 336 6.46 9.17 -6.67
C ASN A 336 7.26 8.24 -5.74
N ILE A 337 8.60 8.40 -5.70
CA ILE A 337 9.43 7.65 -4.76
C ILE A 337 9.07 7.99 -3.32
N GLY A 338 8.81 9.26 -3.00
CA GLY A 338 8.35 9.68 -1.68
C GLY A 338 7.07 8.94 -1.26
N LEU A 339 6.10 8.79 -2.17
CA LEU A 339 4.88 8.02 -1.92
C LEU A 339 5.16 6.52 -1.70
N VAL A 340 6.08 5.93 -2.46
CA VAL A 340 6.50 4.52 -2.28
C VAL A 340 7.24 4.34 -0.95
N LEU A 341 8.12 5.25 -0.57
CA LEU A 341 8.86 5.20 0.71
C LEU A 341 7.91 5.29 1.91
N LEU A 342 6.84 6.08 1.79
CA LEU A 342 5.78 6.15 2.79
C LEU A 342 5.08 4.78 2.94
N CYS A 343 4.99 3.98 1.87
CA CYS A 343 4.48 2.61 1.91
C CYS A 343 5.45 1.57 2.50
N ALA A 344 6.74 1.89 2.69
CA ALA A 344 7.70 0.91 3.21
C ALA A 344 7.43 0.56 4.70
N LEU A 345 7.02 1.55 5.50
CA LEU A 345 6.70 1.34 6.92
C LEU A 345 5.49 0.41 7.16
N PRO A 346 4.34 0.59 6.50
CA PRO A 346 3.23 -0.35 6.62
C PRO A 346 3.57 -1.73 6.06
N VAL A 347 4.43 -1.85 5.03
CA VAL A 347 4.93 -3.17 4.58
C VAL A 347 5.66 -3.89 5.71
N VAL A 348 6.58 -3.21 6.41
CA VAL A 348 7.30 -3.82 7.54
C VAL A 348 6.35 -4.17 8.68
N GLN A 349 5.42 -3.29 9.02
CA GLN A 349 4.43 -3.56 10.08
C GLN A 349 3.51 -4.73 9.71
N PHE A 350 3.05 -4.80 8.46
CA PHE A 350 2.22 -5.88 7.96
C PHE A 350 2.97 -7.21 7.98
N SER A 351 4.20 -7.26 7.46
CA SER A 351 5.04 -8.45 7.51
C SER A 351 5.32 -8.91 8.94
N ALA A 352 5.59 -7.98 9.86
CA ALA A 352 5.82 -8.30 11.28
C ALA A 352 4.57 -8.88 11.95
N SER A 353 3.38 -8.42 11.55
CA SER A 353 2.09 -8.94 12.04
C SER A 353 1.76 -10.31 11.42
N ALA A 354 1.96 -10.45 10.11
CA ALA A 354 1.69 -11.68 9.37
C ALA A 354 2.60 -12.84 9.78
N PHE A 355 3.82 -12.53 10.23
CA PHE A 355 4.82 -13.50 10.62
C PHE A 355 5.14 -13.47 12.13
N GLN A 356 4.18 -13.09 12.97
CA GLN A 356 4.41 -12.91 14.42
C GLN A 356 4.89 -14.20 15.14
N ASP A 357 4.50 -15.39 14.66
CA ASP A 357 4.93 -16.67 15.25
C ASP A 357 6.38 -16.99 14.90
N TYR A 358 6.80 -16.68 13.66
CA TYR A 358 8.17 -16.84 13.22
C TYR A 358 9.08 -15.78 13.83
N ALA A 359 8.66 -14.50 13.81
CA ALA A 359 9.40 -13.37 14.35
C ALA A 359 9.18 -13.18 15.88
N ARG A 360 8.83 -14.26 16.60
CA ARG A 360 8.60 -14.22 18.04
C ARG A 360 9.88 -13.75 18.74
N TYR A 361 9.73 -12.93 19.78
CA TYR A 361 10.84 -12.34 20.56
C TYR A 361 11.74 -11.34 19.83
N THR A 362 11.44 -11.00 18.57
CA THR A 362 12.15 -9.89 17.90
C THR A 362 11.66 -8.54 18.40
N THR A 363 12.56 -7.54 18.37
CA THR A 363 12.25 -6.15 18.73
C THR A 363 11.17 -5.54 17.84
N VAL A 364 11.12 -5.94 16.56
CA VAL A 364 10.11 -5.50 15.60
C VAL A 364 8.72 -5.99 16.01
N ASN A 365 8.60 -7.26 16.40
CA ASN A 365 7.34 -7.84 16.88
C ASN A 365 6.87 -7.16 18.18
N GLN A 366 7.78 -6.90 19.12
CA GLN A 366 7.46 -6.16 20.34
C GLN A 366 6.99 -4.72 20.06
N THR A 367 7.65 -4.03 19.14
CA THR A 367 7.30 -2.65 18.77
C THR A 367 5.90 -2.57 18.13
N PHE A 368 5.63 -3.38 17.11
CA PHE A 368 4.38 -3.28 16.35
C PHE A 368 3.21 -4.02 16.99
N ASN A 369 3.40 -5.28 17.42
CA ASN A 369 2.31 -6.14 17.88
C ASN A 369 2.05 -6.07 19.39
N VAL A 370 2.89 -5.35 20.15
CA VAL A 370 2.66 -5.08 21.58
C VAL A 370 2.49 -3.58 21.82
N GLN A 371 3.52 -2.78 21.60
CA GLN A 371 3.47 -1.35 21.98
C GLN A 371 2.46 -0.56 21.15
N LEU A 372 2.53 -0.66 19.81
CA LEU A 372 1.65 0.07 18.90
C LEU A 372 0.23 -0.51 18.82
N TYR A 373 0.08 -1.83 18.95
CA TYR A 373 -1.22 -2.50 18.89
C TYR A 373 -2.19 -2.00 19.97
N TYR A 374 -1.68 -1.68 21.17
CA TYR A 374 -2.47 -1.22 22.32
C TYR A 374 -2.44 0.30 22.54
N LEU A 375 -1.99 1.10 21.56
CA LEU A 375 -1.99 2.56 21.70
C LEU A 375 -3.43 3.11 21.79
N LYS A 376 -3.70 4.06 22.69
CA LYS A 376 -5.07 4.59 22.91
C LYS A 376 -5.70 5.17 21.63
N PHE A 377 -4.94 5.88 20.79
CA PHE A 377 -5.45 6.49 19.54
C PHE A 377 -5.48 5.51 18.36
N PHE A 378 -4.33 4.94 17.98
CA PHE A 378 -4.22 4.08 16.79
C PHE A 378 -4.74 2.65 17.03
N GLY A 379 -4.83 2.19 18.27
CA GLY A 379 -5.14 0.80 18.60
C GLY A 379 -6.54 0.36 18.17
N TRP A 380 -7.48 1.27 17.92
CA TRP A 380 -8.78 0.91 17.32
C TRP A 380 -8.60 0.37 15.89
N PHE A 381 -7.77 1.01 15.06
CA PHE A 381 -7.53 0.60 13.68
C PHE A 381 -6.82 -0.76 13.61
N TRP A 382 -5.84 -0.98 14.48
CA TRP A 382 -5.06 -2.24 14.52
C TRP A 382 -5.85 -3.41 15.10
N ARG A 383 -6.67 -3.18 16.12
CA ARG A 383 -7.55 -4.22 16.68
C ARG A 383 -8.68 -4.60 15.74
N SER A 384 -9.26 -3.62 15.05
CA SER A 384 -10.36 -3.84 14.11
C SER A 384 -9.90 -4.38 12.74
N LYS A 385 -8.58 -4.54 12.52
CA LYS A 385 -7.99 -5.07 11.28
C LYS A 385 -8.46 -4.35 10.00
N VAL A 386 -8.78 -3.05 10.13
CA VAL A 386 -9.42 -2.26 9.06
C VAL A 386 -8.58 -2.26 7.80
N PHE A 387 -7.26 -2.18 7.95
CA PHE A 387 -6.36 -2.04 6.83
C PHE A 387 -6.10 -3.35 6.11
N GLU A 388 -6.06 -4.47 6.83
CA GLU A 388 -5.99 -5.81 6.24
C GLU A 388 -7.26 -6.11 5.43
N TYR A 389 -8.45 -5.76 5.95
CA TYR A 389 -9.70 -5.85 5.19
C TYR A 389 -9.70 -4.94 3.96
N ALA A 390 -9.26 -3.68 4.10
CA ALA A 390 -9.20 -2.74 2.98
C ALA A 390 -8.28 -3.23 1.86
N LEU A 391 -7.12 -3.77 2.20
CA LEU A 391 -6.17 -4.35 1.25
C LEU A 391 -6.78 -5.54 0.50
N LEU A 392 -7.50 -6.43 1.20
CA LEU A 392 -8.16 -7.58 0.58
C LEU A 392 -9.30 -7.15 -0.35
N VAL A 393 -10.15 -6.21 0.09
CA VAL A 393 -11.24 -5.68 -0.75
C VAL A 393 -10.70 -5.03 -2.03
N ILE A 394 -9.66 -4.21 -1.91
CA ILE A 394 -9.06 -3.56 -3.08
C ILE A 394 -8.44 -4.59 -4.01
N LEU A 395 -7.73 -5.60 -3.47
CA LEU A 395 -7.17 -6.71 -4.25
C LEU A 395 -8.25 -7.50 -5.00
N LEU A 396 -9.38 -7.79 -4.36
CA LEU A 396 -10.48 -8.51 -4.97
C LEU A 396 -11.11 -7.69 -6.10
N LEU A 397 -11.35 -6.40 -5.86
CA LEU A 397 -11.89 -5.49 -6.87
C LEU A 397 -10.95 -5.35 -8.08
N THR A 398 -9.64 -5.26 -7.86
CA THR A 398 -8.66 -5.19 -8.95
C THR A 398 -8.52 -6.50 -9.71
N CYS A 399 -8.58 -7.65 -9.03
CA CYS A 399 -8.63 -8.96 -9.67
C CYS A 399 -9.85 -9.08 -10.60
N ILE A 400 -11.03 -8.66 -10.15
CA ILE A 400 -12.25 -8.66 -10.99
C ILE A 400 -12.07 -7.71 -12.17
N TYR A 401 -11.62 -6.47 -11.92
CA TYR A 401 -11.44 -5.46 -12.97
C TYR A 401 -10.46 -5.94 -14.06
N LEU A 402 -9.29 -6.42 -13.66
CA LEU A 402 -8.26 -6.90 -14.60
C LEU A 402 -8.65 -8.24 -15.26
N GLY A 403 -9.44 -9.08 -14.58
CA GLY A 403 -10.03 -10.27 -15.19
C GLY A 403 -11.01 -9.94 -16.32
N CYS A 404 -11.81 -8.88 -16.16
CA CYS A 404 -12.74 -8.43 -17.22
C CYS A 404 -12.05 -7.59 -18.31
N LYS A 405 -11.02 -6.81 -17.96
CA LYS A 405 -10.24 -5.98 -18.89
C LYS A 405 -8.75 -6.12 -18.62
N PRO A 406 -8.08 -7.12 -19.25
CA PRO A 406 -6.66 -7.36 -19.03
C PRO A 406 -5.76 -6.30 -19.67
N LYS A 407 -6.20 -5.62 -20.75
CA LYS A 407 -5.46 -4.53 -21.40
C LYS A 407 -6.36 -3.31 -21.59
N ASP A 408 -5.86 -2.15 -21.18
CA ASP A 408 -6.44 -0.86 -21.55
C ASP A 408 -6.05 -0.56 -23.00
N THR A 409 -6.92 -0.86 -23.94
CA THR A 409 -6.73 -0.44 -25.34
C THR A 409 -6.97 1.07 -25.43
N SER A 410 -6.15 1.78 -26.22
CA SER A 410 -6.48 3.12 -26.72
C SER A 410 -7.74 3.00 -27.61
N GLY A 411 -8.90 2.90 -26.98
CA GLY A 411 -10.15 2.67 -27.68
C GLY A 411 -10.42 3.89 -28.55
N GLY A 412 -10.32 3.72 -29.87
CA GLY A 412 -10.87 4.69 -30.83
C GLY A 412 -12.32 5.06 -30.48
N LYS A 413 -13.07 4.16 -29.84
CA LYS A 413 -14.42 4.44 -29.32
C LYS A 413 -14.46 5.54 -28.24
N ASP A 414 -13.48 5.61 -27.34
CA ASP A 414 -13.46 6.64 -26.29
C ASP A 414 -13.02 7.99 -26.85
N SER A 415 -12.01 8.04 -27.74
CA SER A 415 -11.61 9.27 -28.43
C SER A 415 -12.67 9.78 -29.41
N ILE A 416 -13.33 8.89 -30.16
CA ILE A 416 -14.47 9.22 -31.04
C ILE A 416 -15.64 9.73 -30.20
N SER A 417 -15.99 9.07 -29.09
CA SER A 417 -17.06 9.57 -28.21
C SER A 417 -16.72 10.93 -27.60
N LEU A 418 -15.45 11.18 -27.28
CA LEU A 418 -14.98 12.46 -26.76
C LEU A 418 -15.06 13.53 -27.87
N ARG A 419 -14.58 13.21 -29.08
CA ARG A 419 -14.66 14.07 -30.26
C ARG A 419 -16.09 14.44 -30.61
N ASP A 420 -17.00 13.47 -30.62
CA ASP A 420 -18.40 13.68 -30.97
C ASP A 420 -19.12 14.51 -29.90
N ARG A 421 -18.79 14.30 -28.61
CA ARG A 421 -19.25 15.17 -27.51
C ARG A 421 -18.73 16.60 -27.63
N LEU A 422 -17.45 16.77 -27.99
CA LEU A 422 -16.84 18.08 -28.17
C LEU A 422 -17.43 18.81 -29.38
N ARG A 423 -17.59 18.12 -30.52
CA ARG A 423 -18.27 18.67 -31.70
C ARG A 423 -19.70 19.10 -31.40
N ALA A 424 -20.47 18.27 -30.68
CA ALA A 424 -21.83 18.61 -30.29
C ALA A 424 -21.91 19.87 -29.40
N ARG A 425 -20.87 20.14 -28.59
CA ARG A 425 -20.77 21.33 -27.74
C ARG A 425 -20.31 22.59 -28.49
N VAL A 426 -19.54 22.44 -29.56
CA VAL A 426 -19.11 23.57 -30.41
C VAL A 426 -20.21 23.97 -31.39
N SER A 427 -21.08 23.03 -31.79
CA SER A 427 -22.17 23.27 -32.73
C SER A 427 -23.47 23.83 -32.11
N GLY A 428 -23.56 23.91 -30.79
CA GLY A 428 -24.72 24.45 -30.06
C GLY A 428 -24.32 25.58 -29.15
#